data_AF-A0A699T7E7-F1
#
_entry.id   AF-A0A699T7E7-F1
#
_cell.length_a   1.000
_cell.length_b   1.000
_cell.length_c   1.000
_cell.angle_alpha   90.00
_cell.angle_beta   90.00
_cell.angle_gamma   90.00
#
_symmetry.space_group_name_H-M   'P 1'
#
loop_
_entity.id
_entity.type
_entity.pdbx_description
1 polymer ?
#
loop_
_entity_poly.entity_id
_entity_poly.type
_entity_poly.pdbx_seq_one_letter_code
_entity_poly.pdbx_strand_id
1 'polypeptide(L)'
;MTIGLDLPRQILNAQTEARKPDNIKKEDVGGMLIENSKDQEKVRTKKLESRTEGTLCFNGRSWLPCYGYLRTVIMHESHKSKYPIHLGSDKMYQDRKKLYWWPNMKADIATYVSKRLTCAKV
;
A
#
# COMPACT_ATOMS: atom_id res chain seq x y z
N MET A 1 10.72 10.67 -14.97
CA MET A 1 9.74 9.63 -14.58
C MET A 1 8.40 10.33 -14.38
N THR A 2 7.51 10.22 -15.36
CA THR A 2 6.20 10.92 -15.42
C THR A 2 5.20 10.23 -14.49
N ILE A 3 5.41 10.39 -13.19
CA ILE A 3 4.45 10.05 -12.14
C ILE A 3 3.48 11.24 -12.07
N GLY A 4 2.58 11.33 -13.05
CA GLY A 4 1.86 12.57 -13.31
C GLY A 4 0.34 12.50 -13.27
N LEU A 5 -0.30 11.49 -13.84
CA LEU A 5 -1.68 11.72 -14.29
C LEU A 5 -2.76 10.77 -13.81
N ASP A 6 -2.45 9.65 -13.12
CA ASP A 6 -3.54 8.83 -12.58
C ASP A 6 -3.10 7.85 -11.50
N LEU A 7 -2.93 8.34 -10.26
CA LEU A 7 -2.68 7.47 -9.11
C LEU A 7 -3.83 6.46 -8.87
N PRO A 8 -5.12 6.86 -8.97
CA PRO A 8 -6.24 5.90 -8.91
C PRO A 8 -6.13 4.74 -9.89
N ARG A 9 -5.84 5.00 -11.17
CA ARG A 9 -5.68 3.94 -12.17
C ARG A 9 -4.46 3.07 -11.94
N GLN A 10 -3.36 3.62 -11.45
CA GLN A 10 -2.20 2.82 -11.06
C GLN A 10 -2.53 1.88 -9.89
N ILE A 11 -3.28 2.36 -8.89
CA ILE A 11 -3.78 1.54 -7.79
C ILE A 11 -4.67 0.43 -8.32
N LEU A 12 -5.62 0.75 -9.21
CA LEU A 12 -6.52 -0.24 -9.80
C LEU A 12 -5.76 -1.34 -10.55
N ASN A 13 -4.80 -0.95 -11.39
CA ASN A 13 -3.97 -1.90 -12.13
C ASN A 13 -3.16 -2.80 -11.19
N ALA A 14 -2.52 -2.22 -10.18
CA ALA A 14 -1.74 -2.98 -9.22
C ALA A 14 -2.61 -3.95 -8.40
N GLN A 15 -3.81 -3.53 -8.00
CA GLN A 15 -4.78 -4.38 -7.31
C GLN A 15 -5.29 -5.51 -8.21
N THR A 16 -5.50 -5.24 -9.49
CA THR A 16 -5.90 -6.25 -10.48
C THR A 16 -4.83 -7.32 -10.63
N GLU A 17 -3.57 -6.90 -10.75
CA GLU A 17 -2.42 -7.81 -10.81
C GLU A 17 -2.25 -8.63 -9.51
N ALA A 18 -2.40 -7.99 -8.35
CA ALA A 18 -2.27 -8.63 -7.05
C ALA A 18 -3.36 -9.68 -6.77
N ARG A 19 -4.53 -9.53 -7.38
CA ARG A 19 -5.67 -10.46 -7.23
C ARG A 19 -5.60 -11.68 -8.14
N LYS A 20 -4.62 -11.74 -9.06
CA LYS A 20 -4.40 -12.95 -9.85
C LYS A 20 -4.08 -14.14 -8.92
N PRO A 21 -4.57 -15.36 -9.23
CA PRO A 21 -4.46 -16.53 -8.35
C PRO A 21 -3.01 -16.88 -7.97
N ASP A 22 -2.06 -16.62 -8.87
CA ASP A 22 -0.63 -16.86 -8.62
C ASP A 22 0.02 -15.81 -7.70
N ASN A 23 -0.55 -14.61 -7.65
CA ASN A 23 0.00 -13.46 -6.94
C ASN A 23 -0.61 -13.27 -5.54
N ILE A 24 -1.88 -13.63 -5.37
CA ILE A 24 -2.63 -13.37 -4.13
C ILE A 24 -2.06 -14.11 -2.92
N LYS A 25 -1.46 -15.29 -3.13
CA LYS A 25 -0.76 -16.04 -2.06
C LYS A 25 0.38 -15.25 -1.43
N LYS A 26 1.02 -14.35 -2.19
CA LYS A 26 2.11 -13.49 -1.71
C LYS A 26 1.60 -12.25 -0.98
N GLU A 27 0.35 -11.87 -1.22
CA GLU A 27 -0.31 -10.74 -0.55
C GLU A 27 -1.01 -11.15 0.75
N ASP A 28 -1.32 -12.43 0.90
CA ASP A 28 -2.03 -12.99 2.05
C ASP A 28 -1.13 -13.04 3.29
N VAL A 29 -0.92 -11.87 3.89
CA VAL A 29 -0.23 -11.74 5.17
C VAL A 29 -1.23 -12.06 6.27
N GLY A 30 -1.17 -13.28 6.79
CA GLY A 30 -1.93 -13.72 7.97
C GLY A 30 -3.38 -14.11 7.72
N GLY A 31 -3.72 -14.64 6.54
CA GLY A 31 -5.08 -15.09 6.20
C GLY A 31 -6.07 -13.95 5.99
N MET A 32 -5.58 -12.74 5.73
CA MET A 32 -6.41 -11.54 5.60
C MET A 32 -7.11 -11.45 4.24
N LEU A 33 -6.54 -12.09 3.21
CA LEU A 33 -7.07 -12.09 1.85
C LEU A 33 -7.58 -13.48 1.44
N ILE A 34 -7.11 -14.54 2.10
CA ILE A 34 -7.51 -15.92 1.84
C ILE A 34 -7.99 -16.54 3.15
N GLU A 35 -9.28 -16.83 3.27
CA GLU A 35 -9.81 -17.72 4.29
C GLU A 35 -9.90 -19.13 3.71
N ASN A 36 -9.74 -20.17 4.53
CA ASN A 36 -9.70 -21.61 4.14
C ASN A 36 -11.03 -22.18 3.59
N SER A 37 -11.87 -21.36 2.94
CA SER A 37 -13.13 -21.78 2.34
C SER A 37 -12.92 -22.41 0.96
N LYS A 38 -13.65 -23.50 0.70
CA LYS A 38 -13.68 -24.22 -0.59
C LYS A 38 -14.15 -23.34 -1.76
N ASP A 39 -14.84 -22.24 -1.45
CA ASP A 39 -15.34 -21.27 -2.42
C ASP A 39 -14.39 -20.06 -2.46
N GLN A 40 -13.30 -20.24 -3.19
CA GLN A 40 -12.17 -19.30 -3.20
C GLN A 40 -12.58 -17.92 -3.70
N GLU A 41 -13.72 -17.77 -4.41
CA GLU A 41 -14.27 -16.51 -4.94
C GLU A 41 -15.18 -15.73 -3.98
N LYS A 42 -15.90 -16.44 -3.11
CA LYS A 42 -16.96 -15.87 -2.28
C LYS A 42 -16.46 -15.30 -0.96
N VAL A 43 -15.22 -15.63 -0.58
CA VAL A 43 -14.55 -15.06 0.60
C VAL A 43 -13.65 -13.87 0.26
N ARG A 44 -13.36 -13.64 -1.04
CA ARG A 44 -12.29 -12.77 -1.60
C ARG A 44 -12.30 -11.29 -1.21
N THR A 45 -13.32 -10.81 -0.51
CA THR A 45 -13.61 -9.38 -0.42
C THR A 45 -14.36 -8.98 0.85
N LYS A 46 -14.63 -9.89 1.80
CA LYS A 46 -15.48 -9.53 2.95
C LYS A 46 -14.96 -8.36 3.79
N LYS A 47 -13.65 -8.09 3.77
CA LYS A 47 -13.03 -6.94 4.43
C LYS A 47 -12.70 -5.77 3.49
N LEU A 48 -12.66 -6.01 2.18
CA LEU A 48 -12.26 -5.01 1.19
C LEU A 48 -13.50 -4.52 0.42
N GLU A 49 -13.81 -3.25 0.59
CA GLU A 49 -14.94 -2.58 -0.05
C GLU A 49 -14.52 -2.07 -1.43
N SER A 50 -15.36 -2.25 -2.45
CA SER A 50 -15.16 -1.63 -3.75
C SER A 50 -15.61 -0.16 -3.72
N ARG A 51 -14.77 0.76 -4.22
CA ARG A 51 -15.18 2.12 -4.56
C ARG A 51 -15.85 2.17 -5.93
N THR A 52 -16.49 3.31 -6.22
CA THR A 52 -17.12 3.63 -7.50
C THR A 52 -16.19 3.44 -8.71
N GLU A 53 -14.89 3.62 -8.53
CA GLU A 53 -13.86 3.48 -9.58
C GLU A 53 -13.27 2.05 -9.69
N GLY A 54 -13.84 1.07 -8.99
CA GLY A 54 -13.37 -0.32 -9.00
C GLY A 54 -12.16 -0.60 -8.08
N THR A 55 -11.53 0.43 -7.52
CA THR A 55 -10.44 0.25 -6.54
C THR A 55 -10.98 -0.35 -5.23
N LEU A 56 -10.22 -1.25 -4.63
CA LEU A 56 -10.52 -1.84 -3.32
C LEU A 56 -9.98 -0.99 -2.17
N CYS A 57 -10.78 -0.90 -1.11
CA CYS A 57 -10.49 -0.14 0.10
C CYS A 57 -10.68 -0.98 1.35
N PHE A 58 -9.92 -0.67 2.40
CA PHE A 58 -10.06 -1.21 3.75
C PHE A 58 -10.42 -0.09 4.72
N ASN A 59 -11.57 -0.16 5.38
CA ASN A 59 -12.07 0.89 6.28
C ASN A 59 -12.00 2.30 5.62
N GLY A 60 -12.48 2.43 4.38
CA GLY A 60 -12.46 3.67 3.60
C GLY A 60 -11.11 4.10 3.01
N ARG A 61 -10.02 3.36 3.26
CA ARG A 61 -8.65 3.66 2.80
C ARG A 61 -8.27 2.79 1.61
N SER A 62 -7.64 3.33 0.58
CA SER A 62 -7.22 2.54 -0.57
C SER A 62 -6.21 1.47 -0.17
N TRP A 63 -6.51 0.21 -0.51
CA TRP A 63 -5.58 -0.89 -0.27
C TRP A 63 -4.42 -0.82 -1.26
N LEU A 64 -3.19 -0.89 -0.76
CA LEU A 64 -2.00 -0.91 -1.61
C LEU A 64 -1.35 -2.31 -1.60
N PRO A 65 -1.40 -3.03 -2.74
CA PRO A 65 -0.67 -4.28 -2.87
C PRO A 65 0.85 -4.05 -2.82
N CYS A 66 1.62 -5.11 -2.61
CA CYS A 66 3.07 -5.09 -2.75
C CYS A 66 3.49 -4.97 -4.22
N TYR A 67 2.61 -5.33 -5.15
CA TYR A 67 2.79 -5.14 -6.59
C TYR A 67 2.69 -3.68 -7.04
N GLY A 68 3.39 -3.35 -8.14
CA GLY A 68 3.30 -2.05 -8.80
C GLY A 68 4.11 -0.91 -8.15
N TYR A 69 4.97 -1.21 -7.16
CA TYR A 69 5.87 -0.25 -6.50
C TYR A 69 5.19 0.96 -5.84
N LEU A 70 3.85 0.94 -5.71
CA LEU A 70 3.05 2.07 -5.24
C LEU A 70 3.39 2.48 -3.81
N ARG A 71 3.67 1.51 -2.93
CA ARG A 71 4.07 1.78 -1.54
C ARG A 71 5.32 2.67 -1.50
N THR A 72 6.33 2.36 -2.32
CA THR A 72 7.58 3.13 -2.40
C THR A 72 7.37 4.50 -3.00
N VAL A 73 6.57 4.62 -4.07
CA VAL A 73 6.24 5.90 -4.69
C VAL A 73 5.56 6.83 -3.68
N ILE A 74 4.54 6.33 -2.98
CA ILE A 74 3.81 7.10 -1.97
C ILE A 74 4.74 7.51 -0.83
N MET A 75 5.57 6.61 -0.30
CA MET A 75 6.56 6.93 0.73
C MET A 75 7.53 8.01 0.25
N HIS A 76 8.05 7.90 -0.97
CA HIS A 76 8.97 8.87 -1.56
C HIS A 76 8.37 10.26 -1.72
N GLU A 77 7.15 10.35 -2.26
CA GLU A 77 6.43 11.63 -2.39
C GLU A 77 6.17 12.29 -1.03
N SER A 78 5.88 11.49 0.02
CA SER A 78 5.71 12.03 1.38
C SER A 78 6.99 12.66 1.89
N HIS A 79 8.09 11.94 1.73
CA HIS A 79 9.40 12.36 2.21
C HIS A 79 9.89 13.60 1.48
N LYS A 80 9.67 13.70 0.16
CA LYS A 80 10.12 14.86 -0.65
C LYS A 80 9.32 16.13 -0.37
N SER A 81 8.01 16.02 -0.11
CA SER A 81 7.12 17.18 -0.08
C SER A 81 6.87 17.78 1.29
N LYS A 82 7.02 17.01 2.39
CA LYS A 82 6.40 17.41 3.67
C LYS A 82 7.23 17.21 4.93
N TYR A 83 8.32 16.44 4.92
CA TYR A 83 9.05 16.14 6.15
C TYR A 83 10.49 16.61 6.09
N PRO A 84 10.89 17.53 6.99
CA PRO A 84 12.27 17.63 7.42
C PRO A 84 12.81 16.24 7.75
N ILE A 85 14.11 16.04 7.53
CA ILE A 85 14.82 14.78 7.80
C ILE A 85 14.52 14.25 9.21
N HIS A 86 14.21 15.14 10.16
CA HIS A 86 13.87 14.83 11.55
C HIS A 86 12.39 14.53 11.83
N LEU A 87 11.44 14.83 10.94
CA LEU A 87 10.00 14.64 11.22
C LEU A 87 9.53 13.17 11.17
N GLY A 88 10.44 12.24 10.87
CA GLY A 88 10.35 10.85 11.33
C GLY A 88 9.33 9.94 10.66
N SER A 89 9.53 8.64 10.82
CA SER A 89 8.65 7.57 10.34
C SER A 89 7.23 7.65 10.91
N ASP A 90 7.08 8.10 12.15
CA ASP A 90 5.77 8.18 12.81
C ASP A 90 4.85 9.20 12.15
N LYS A 91 5.35 10.39 11.82
CA LYS A 91 4.52 11.41 11.15
C LYS A 91 4.09 10.94 9.77
N MET A 92 5.02 10.35 9.00
CA MET A 92 4.71 9.78 7.69
C MET A 92 3.65 8.69 7.79
N TYR A 93 3.73 7.82 8.80
CA TYR A 93 2.68 6.84 9.06
C TYR A 93 1.33 7.49 9.38
N GLN A 94 1.28 8.48 10.29
CA GLN A 94 0.03 9.14 10.68
C GLN A 94 -0.68 9.85 9.52
N ASP A 95 0.07 10.45 8.60
CA ASP A 95 -0.53 11.15 7.47
C ASP A 95 -0.91 10.18 6.35
N ARG A 96 -0.11 9.15 6.08
CA ARG A 96 -0.42 8.16 5.03
C ARG A 96 -1.51 7.18 5.41
N LYS A 97 -1.60 6.78 6.68
CA LYS A 97 -2.64 5.85 7.14
C LYS A 97 -4.06 6.41 6.95
N LYS A 98 -4.23 7.72 6.77
CA LYS A 98 -5.54 8.36 6.52
C LYS A 98 -6.10 8.02 5.15
N LEU A 99 -5.23 7.81 4.17
CA LEU A 99 -5.60 7.61 2.76
C LEU A 99 -5.37 6.18 2.30
N TYR A 100 -4.29 5.56 2.77
CA TYR A 100 -3.82 4.27 2.28
C TYR A 100 -3.71 3.27 3.42
N TRP A 101 -3.79 2.00 3.04
CA TRP A 101 -3.59 0.90 3.96
C TRP A 101 -2.89 -0.27 3.26
N TRP A 102 -1.94 -0.90 3.95
CA TRP A 102 -1.33 -2.17 3.55
C TRP A 102 -0.78 -2.94 4.77
N PRO A 103 -0.58 -4.27 4.66
CA PRO A 103 0.04 -5.06 5.73
C PRO A 103 1.43 -4.52 6.10
N ASN A 104 1.77 -4.48 7.39
CA ASN A 104 3.07 -4.01 7.89
C ASN A 104 3.45 -2.55 7.55
N MET A 105 2.48 -1.70 7.17
CA MET A 105 2.69 -0.31 6.78
C MET A 105 3.61 0.51 7.70
N LYS A 106 3.47 0.38 9.03
CA LYS A 106 4.33 1.12 9.96
C LYS A 106 5.80 0.68 9.89
N ALA A 107 6.06 -0.62 9.76
CA ALA A 107 7.40 -1.19 9.68
C ALA A 107 8.07 -0.86 8.32
N ASP A 108 7.32 -0.92 7.22
CA ASP A 108 7.80 -0.54 5.90
C ASP A 108 8.24 0.93 5.88
N ILE A 109 7.44 1.81 6.48
CA ILE A 109 7.72 3.23 6.61
C ILE A 109 8.98 3.48 7.46
N ALA A 110 9.12 2.81 8.60
CA ALA A 110 10.31 2.91 9.44
C ALA A 110 11.58 2.47 8.68
N THR A 111 11.48 1.35 7.95
CA THR A 111 12.58 0.83 7.13
C THR A 111 12.96 1.80 6.01
N TYR A 112 11.97 2.38 5.33
CA TYR A 112 12.21 3.35 4.26
C TYR A 112 12.93 4.61 4.77
N VAL A 113 12.45 5.18 5.89
CA VAL A 113 13.05 6.39 6.48
C VAL A 113 14.46 6.10 6.99
N SER A 114 14.68 4.97 7.66
CA SER A 114 16.01 4.56 8.14
C SER A 114 17.02 4.47 6.99
N LYS A 115 16.66 3.83 5.87
CA LYS A 115 17.50 3.75 4.67
C LYS A 115 17.83 5.13 4.06
N ARG A 116 16.90 6.09 4.13
CA ARG A 116 17.15 7.47 3.64
C ARG A 116 18.07 8.25 4.56
N LEU A 117 17.96 8.06 5.87
CA LEU A 117 18.84 8.68 6.86
C LEU A 117 20.28 8.20 6.74
N THR A 118 20.50 6.91 6.46
CA THR A 118 21.85 6.37 6.23
C THR A 118 22.51 6.93 4.96
N CYS A 119 21.74 7.31 3.94
CA CYS A 119 22.30 7.94 2.73
C CYS A 119 22.59 9.44 2.91
N ALA A 120 22.01 10.10 3.91
CA ALA A 120 22.20 11.54 4.18
C ALA A 120 23.40 11.83 5.10
N LYS A 121 24.00 10.80 5.70
CA LYS A 121 25.26 10.90 6.43
C LYS A 121 26.42 10.64 5.46
N VAL A 122 26.84 11.68 4.73
CA VAL A 122 28.15 11.77 4.06
C VAL A 122 28.78 13.08 4.50
#